data_AF-E9UT36-F1
#
_entry.id   AF-E9UT36-F1
#
_cell.length_a   1.000
_cell.length_b   1.000
_cell.length_c   1.000
_cell.angle_alpha   90.00
_cell.angle_beta   90.00
_cell.angle_gamma   90.00
#
_symmetry.space_group_name_H-M   'P 1'
#
loop_
_entity.id
_entity.type
_entity.pdbx_description
1 polymer ?
#
loop_
_entity_poly.entity_id
_entity_poly.type
_entity_poly.pdbx_seq_one_letter_code
_entity_poly.pdbx_strand_id
1 'polypeptide(L)'
;MVEGGNGMSRTSFVSKLRDQVIRPLIHSALVEQEIPEVTVSVVVGTEFESSLRDRGNRIGRIPRMGTSTYGLTSYQPTNAAVGWRLGRLEDLHDPAVLVDALRQLGSDLEDWVCETTFAWGEERHARVPEIRDLPEWLIAGD
;
A
#
# COMPACT_ATOMS: atom_id res chain seq x y z
N MET A 1 -19.50 -20.55 -24.69
CA MET A 1 -19.74 -19.11 -24.51
C MET A 1 -20.62 -18.96 -23.30
N VAL A 2 -20.05 -18.47 -22.19
CA VAL A 2 -20.80 -18.02 -21.01
C VAL A 2 -20.30 -16.61 -20.78
N GLU A 3 -21.11 -15.63 -21.16
CA GLU A 3 -20.96 -14.24 -20.73
C GLU A 3 -21.50 -14.10 -19.30
N GLY A 4 -20.93 -13.18 -18.52
CA GLY A 4 -21.59 -12.67 -17.31
C GLY A 4 -20.74 -12.70 -16.04
N GLY A 5 -19.59 -12.01 -16.06
CA GLY A 5 -18.92 -11.56 -14.85
C GLY A 5 -18.13 -10.31 -15.22
N ASN A 6 -18.68 -9.13 -14.94
CA ASN A 6 -18.05 -7.85 -15.24
C ASN A 6 -16.92 -7.54 -14.25
N GLY A 7 -16.15 -8.57 -13.86
CA GLY A 7 -15.15 -8.49 -12.82
C GLY A 7 -13.92 -7.71 -13.30
N MET A 8 -13.51 -6.73 -12.53
CA MET A 8 -12.34 -5.92 -12.81
C MET A 8 -11.09 -6.81 -13.03
N SER A 9 -10.33 -6.55 -14.09
CA SER A 9 -9.07 -7.29 -14.31
C SER A 9 -8.05 -6.95 -13.21
N ARG A 10 -7.24 -7.93 -12.80
CA ARG A 10 -6.20 -7.75 -11.77
C ARG A 10 -5.29 -6.54 -12.04
N THR A 11 -4.90 -6.32 -13.30
CA THR A 11 -4.07 -5.16 -13.69
C THR A 11 -4.82 -3.84 -13.51
N SER A 12 -6.14 -3.83 -13.80
CA SER A 12 -6.99 -2.65 -13.58
C SER A 12 -7.15 -2.35 -12.09
N PHE A 13 -7.39 -3.38 -11.26
CA PHE A 13 -7.45 -3.26 -9.81
C PHE A 13 -6.16 -2.66 -9.24
N VAL A 14 -5.00 -3.23 -9.58
CA VAL A 14 -3.69 -2.78 -9.10
C VAL A 14 -3.41 -1.33 -9.49
N SER A 15 -3.70 -0.96 -10.74
CA SER A 15 -3.47 0.39 -11.23
C SER A 15 -4.38 1.41 -10.53
N LYS A 16 -5.67 1.08 -10.36
CA LYS A 16 -6.62 1.95 -9.66
C LYS A 16 -6.28 2.07 -8.17
N LEU A 17 -5.94 0.97 -7.50
CA LEU A 17 -5.52 0.98 -6.10
C LEU A 17 -4.28 1.84 -5.89
N ARG A 18 -3.28 1.72 -6.79
CA ARG A 18 -2.08 2.57 -6.78
C ARG A 18 -2.44 4.04 -6.93
N ASP A 19 -3.18 4.38 -7.98
CA ASP A 19 -3.32 5.78 -8.41
C ASP A 19 -4.41 6.55 -7.68
N GLN A 20 -5.47 5.88 -7.22
CA GLN A 20 -6.63 6.53 -6.60
C GLN A 20 -6.64 6.43 -5.07
N VAL A 21 -5.83 5.55 -4.47
CA VAL A 21 -5.87 5.29 -3.02
C VAL A 21 -4.49 5.45 -2.39
N ILE A 22 -3.51 4.65 -2.82
CA ILE A 22 -2.20 4.60 -2.17
C ILE A 22 -1.38 5.86 -2.47
N ARG A 23 -1.35 6.32 -3.73
CA ARG A 23 -0.61 7.53 -4.12
C ARG A 23 -1.15 8.78 -3.40
N PRO A 24 -2.47 9.05 -3.34
CA PRO A 24 -3.01 10.15 -2.54
C PRO A 24 -2.64 10.09 -1.05
N LEU A 25 -2.69 8.89 -0.44
CA LEU A 25 -2.26 8.70 0.94
C LEU A 25 -0.79 9.07 1.12
N ILE A 26 0.10 8.55 0.26
CA ILE A 26 1.53 8.85 0.37
C ILE A 26 1.80 10.34 0.19
N HIS A 27 1.18 10.96 -0.81
CA HIS A 27 1.38 12.37 -1.09
C HIS A 27 0.83 13.29 0.00
N SER A 28 -0.11 12.82 0.84
CA SER A 28 -0.63 13.61 1.96
C SER A 28 0.40 13.84 3.08
N ALA A 29 1.43 12.99 3.18
CA ALA A 29 2.50 13.12 4.18
C ALA A 29 3.70 13.95 3.67
N LEU A 30 3.74 14.28 2.38
CA LEU A 30 4.89 14.90 1.70
C LEU A 30 4.59 16.36 1.33
N VAL A 31 5.62 17.20 1.27
CA VAL A 31 5.48 18.53 0.67
C VAL A 31 5.60 18.47 -0.86
N GLU A 32 5.04 19.45 -1.56
CA GLU A 32 4.93 19.45 -3.03
C GLU A 32 6.24 19.20 -3.78
N GLN A 33 7.36 19.69 -3.24
CA GLN A 33 8.70 19.54 -3.81
C GLN A 33 9.27 18.11 -3.71
N GLU A 34 8.79 17.29 -2.77
CA GLU A 34 9.24 15.90 -2.54
C GLU A 34 8.43 14.91 -3.39
N ILE A 35 7.21 15.27 -3.77
CA ILE A 35 6.31 14.39 -4.53
C ILE A 35 6.95 13.86 -5.83
N PRO A 36 7.63 14.67 -6.66
CA PRO A 36 8.27 14.19 -7.88
C PRO A 36 9.41 13.18 -7.63
N GLU A 37 9.94 13.14 -6.42
CA GLU A 37 11.07 12.30 -6.02
C GLU A 37 10.64 10.93 -5.48
N VAL A 38 9.33 10.74 -5.26
CA VAL A 38 8.74 9.51 -4.73
C VAL A 38 8.15 8.67 -5.85
N THR A 39 8.54 7.39 -5.89
CA THR A 39 7.94 6.38 -6.76
C THR A 39 7.07 5.45 -5.93
N VAL A 40 5.83 5.27 -6.35
CA VAL A 40 4.86 4.35 -5.73
C VAL A 40 4.57 3.21 -6.68
N SER A 41 4.73 1.99 -6.21
CA SER A 41 4.38 0.78 -6.93
C SER A 41 3.44 -0.09 -6.09
N VAL A 42 2.50 -0.74 -6.77
CA VAL A 42 1.67 -1.79 -6.17
C VAL A 42 1.94 -3.05 -6.96
N VAL A 43 2.34 -4.10 -6.25
CA VAL A 43 2.66 -5.38 -6.87
C VAL A 43 1.80 -6.46 -6.28
N VAL A 44 1.46 -7.44 -7.11
CA VAL A 44 0.72 -8.61 -6.66
C VAL A 44 1.59 -9.82 -6.92
N GLY A 45 1.92 -10.56 -5.86
CA GLY A 45 2.88 -11.66 -5.92
C GLY A 45 2.73 -12.62 -4.75
N THR A 46 3.46 -13.72 -4.84
CA THR A 46 3.51 -14.71 -3.77
C THR A 46 4.56 -14.28 -2.74
N GLU A 47 4.19 -14.30 -1.46
CA GLU A 47 5.13 -14.09 -0.36
C GLU A 47 6.05 -15.31 -0.24
N PHE A 48 7.37 -15.07 -0.23
CA PHE A 48 8.36 -16.10 0.06
C PHE A 48 9.16 -15.68 1.29
N GLU A 49 9.25 -16.55 2.29
CA GLU A 49 10.16 -16.34 3.42
C GLU A 49 11.59 -16.53 2.92
N SER A 50 12.40 -15.46 2.97
CA SER A 50 13.85 -15.59 2.82
C SER A 50 14.43 -15.83 4.20
N SER A 51 14.97 -17.03 4.44
CA SER A 51 15.69 -17.39 5.67
C SER A 51 16.94 -16.53 5.93
N LEU A 52 17.30 -15.65 4.99
CA LEU A 52 18.48 -14.78 5.04
C LEU A 52 18.21 -13.38 5.62
N ARG A 53 16.94 -13.01 5.91
CA ARG A 53 16.61 -11.69 6.51
C ARG A 53 15.84 -11.81 7.82
N ASP A 54 16.62 -11.62 8.89
CA ASP A 54 16.32 -11.06 10.21
C ASP A 54 14.98 -11.34 10.92
N ARG A 55 15.11 -11.87 12.15
CA ARG A 55 14.03 -12.25 13.08
C ARG A 55 13.28 -11.05 13.70
N GLY A 56 13.67 -9.83 13.37
CA GLY A 56 13.11 -8.59 13.95
C GLY A 56 11.88 -8.05 13.24
N ASN A 57 11.65 -8.42 11.97
CA ASN A 57 10.51 -7.91 11.21
C ASN A 57 9.26 -8.72 11.58
N ARG A 58 8.47 -8.19 12.52
CA ARG A 58 7.18 -8.74 12.94
C ARG A 58 6.13 -8.60 11.84
N ILE A 59 6.33 -9.26 10.69
CA ILE A 59 5.18 -9.68 9.89
C ILE A 59 4.69 -10.95 10.57
N GLY A 60 3.54 -10.82 11.25
CA GLY A 60 2.94 -11.83 12.09
C GLY A 60 2.92 -13.21 11.42
N ARG A 61 3.18 -14.22 12.24
CA ARG A 61 3.10 -15.64 11.92
C ARG A 61 1.80 -15.98 11.15
N ILE A 62 1.83 -17.18 10.58
CA ILE A 62 0.74 -18.05 10.08
C ILE A 62 0.33 -17.86 8.59
N PRO A 63 -0.34 -18.85 7.95
CA PRO A 63 0.26 -19.70 6.91
C PRO A 63 -0.41 -19.55 5.53
N ARG A 64 0.16 -20.21 4.50
CA ARG A 64 -0.46 -20.69 3.24
C ARG A 64 -0.24 -19.86 1.97
N MET A 65 0.11 -20.64 0.94
CA MET A 65 -0.11 -20.39 -0.49
C MET A 65 -1.28 -19.42 -0.75
N GLY A 66 -1.00 -18.32 -1.44
CA GLY A 66 -1.96 -17.28 -1.78
C GLY A 66 -1.27 -16.13 -2.49
N THR A 67 -2.04 -15.32 -3.22
CA THR A 67 -1.54 -14.17 -3.96
C THR A 67 -1.75 -12.91 -3.12
N SER A 68 -0.66 -12.26 -2.70
CA SER A 68 -0.70 -11.06 -1.85
C SER A 68 -0.48 -9.79 -2.67
N THR A 69 -1.03 -8.69 -2.18
CA THR A 69 -0.81 -7.34 -2.71
C THR A 69 0.13 -6.57 -1.77
N TYR A 70 1.10 -5.86 -2.35
CA TYR A 70 2.10 -5.09 -1.62
C TYR A 70 2.14 -3.66 -2.13
N GLY A 71 2.30 -2.71 -1.21
CA GLY A 71 2.66 -1.33 -1.49
C GLY A 71 4.17 -1.15 -1.37
N LEU A 72 4.78 -0.48 -2.33
CA LEU A 72 6.21 -0.21 -2.39
C LEU A 72 6.41 1.28 -2.65
N THR A 73 7.26 1.90 -1.84
CA THR A 73 7.62 3.30 -1.99
C THR A 73 9.14 3.44 -2.00
N SER A 74 9.66 4.26 -2.92
CA SER A 74 11.08 4.61 -2.95
C SER A 74 11.26 6.11 -3.12
N TYR A 75 12.25 6.67 -2.42
CA TYR A 75 12.65 8.07 -2.49
C TYR A 75 13.97 8.19 -3.23
N GLN A 76 13.95 8.85 -4.39
CA GLN A 76 15.07 8.87 -5.33
C GLN A 76 16.35 9.55 -4.79
N PRO A 77 16.31 10.69 -4.08
CA PRO A 77 17.53 11.38 -3.64
C PRO A 77 18.45 10.52 -2.78
N THR A 78 17.87 9.63 -1.96
CA THR A 78 18.62 8.74 -1.07
C THR A 78 18.60 7.27 -1.52
N ASN A 79 17.81 6.95 -2.55
CA ASN A 79 17.44 5.58 -2.92
C ASN A 79 16.84 4.76 -1.76
N ALA A 80 16.33 5.42 -0.71
CA ALA A 80 15.63 4.75 0.38
C ALA A 80 14.35 4.11 -0.16
N ALA A 81 14.07 2.87 0.25
CA ALA A 81 12.90 2.15 -0.16
C ALA A 81 12.31 1.34 0.98
N VAL A 82 10.99 1.25 0.99
CA VAL A 82 10.20 0.54 1.99
C VAL A 82 9.03 -0.16 1.31
N GLY A 83 8.55 -1.25 1.90
CA GLY A 83 7.43 -2.00 1.37
C GLY A 83 6.60 -2.63 2.47
N TRP A 84 5.30 -2.68 2.24
CA TRP A 84 4.31 -3.17 3.19
C TRP A 84 3.36 -4.15 2.53
N ARG A 85 2.96 -5.17 3.28
CA ARG A 85 1.91 -6.09 2.88
C ARG A 85 0.56 -5.44 3.12
N LEU A 86 -0.23 -5.31 2.06
CA LEU A 86 -1.59 -4.77 2.16
C LEU A 86 -2.61 -5.85 2.54
N GLY A 87 -2.43 -7.08 2.05
CA GLY A 87 -3.37 -8.17 2.28
C GLY A 87 -3.34 -9.18 1.16
N ARG A 88 -4.21 -10.18 1.21
CA ARG A 88 -4.42 -11.05 0.05
C ARG A 88 -5.27 -10.33 -0.99
N LEU A 89 -5.05 -10.62 -2.26
CA LEU A 89 -5.79 -9.99 -3.34
C LEU A 89 -7.31 -10.16 -3.17
N GLU A 90 -7.74 -11.37 -2.78
CA GLU A 90 -9.14 -11.71 -2.53
C GLU A 90 -9.76 -10.96 -1.34
N ASP A 91 -8.96 -10.62 -0.33
CA ASP A 91 -9.45 -9.96 0.89
C ASP A 91 -9.59 -8.44 0.68
N LEU A 92 -8.81 -7.85 -0.24
CA LEU A 92 -8.84 -6.40 -0.52
C LEU A 92 -10.09 -5.95 -1.28
N HIS A 93 -10.97 -6.88 -1.65
CA HIS A 93 -12.32 -6.56 -2.10
C HIS A 93 -13.27 -6.19 -0.94
N ASP A 94 -12.91 -6.50 0.31
CA ASP A 94 -13.62 -6.02 1.48
C ASP A 94 -13.08 -4.62 1.86
N PRO A 95 -13.92 -3.56 1.81
CA PRO A 95 -13.50 -2.21 2.16
C PRO A 95 -12.95 -2.09 3.58
N ALA A 96 -13.46 -2.86 4.54
CA ALA A 96 -13.01 -2.80 5.93
C ALA A 96 -11.57 -3.33 6.06
N VAL A 97 -11.27 -4.47 5.40
CA VAL A 97 -9.93 -5.03 5.37
C VAL A 97 -8.94 -4.07 4.71
N LEU A 98 -9.35 -3.42 3.62
CA LEU A 98 -8.50 -2.44 2.97
C LEU A 98 -8.25 -1.21 3.86
N VAL A 99 -9.27 -0.67 4.53
CA VAL A 99 -9.08 0.47 5.44
C VAL A 99 -8.09 0.13 6.55
N ASP A 100 -8.19 -1.04 7.15
CA ASP A 100 -7.24 -1.48 8.18
C ASP A 100 -5.81 -1.56 7.62
N ALA A 101 -5.65 -2.09 6.41
CA ALA A 101 -4.35 -2.15 5.73
C ALA A 101 -3.79 -0.76 5.40
N LEU A 102 -4.62 0.17 4.93
CA LEU A 102 -4.23 1.54 4.60
C LEU A 102 -3.88 2.34 5.86
N ARG A 103 -4.57 2.09 6.98
CA ARG A 103 -4.21 2.68 8.27
C ARG A 103 -2.83 2.23 8.74
N GLN A 104 -2.52 0.94 8.61
CA GLN A 104 -1.19 0.42 8.95
C GLN A 104 -0.13 1.03 8.03
N LEU A 105 -0.39 1.07 6.72
CA LEU A 105 0.53 1.70 5.77
C LEU A 105 0.75 3.19 6.09
N GLY A 106 -0.29 3.93 6.45
CA GLY A 106 -0.18 5.34 6.87
C GLY A 106 0.75 5.49 8.05
N SER A 107 0.55 4.72 9.12
CA SER A 107 1.43 4.73 10.30
C SER A 107 2.87 4.40 9.96
N ASP A 108 3.12 3.34 9.18
CA ASP A 108 4.48 2.94 8.83
C ASP A 108 5.14 3.93 7.86
N LEU A 109 4.35 4.62 7.03
CA LEU A 109 4.83 5.68 6.15
C LEU A 109 5.26 6.91 6.95
N GLU A 110 4.49 7.31 7.96
CA GLU A 110 4.85 8.43 8.84
C GLU A 110 6.21 8.19 9.48
N ASP A 111 6.42 7.00 10.06
CA ASP A 111 7.69 6.59 10.64
C ASP A 111 8.82 6.66 9.60
N TRP A 112 8.61 6.07 8.42
CA TRP A 112 9.61 6.07 7.35
C TRP A 112 9.95 7.48 6.85
N VAL A 113 8.94 8.35 6.65
CA VAL A 113 9.15 9.74 6.20
C VAL A 113 9.94 10.53 7.24
N CYS A 114 9.60 10.40 8.52
CA CYS A 114 10.33 11.05 9.61
C CYS A 114 11.79 10.61 9.70
N GLU A 115 12.10 9.35 9.36
CA GLU A 115 13.46 8.82 9.36
C GLU A 115 14.26 9.16 8.09
N THR A 116 13.60 9.23 6.92
CA THR A 116 14.28 9.25 5.61
C THR A 116 14.22 10.56 4.84
N THR A 117 13.22 11.41 5.10
CA THR A 117 13.18 12.75 4.52
C THR A 117 14.00 13.68 5.42
N PHE A 118 14.69 14.66 4.82
CA PHE A 118 15.65 15.53 5.51
C PHE A 118 15.08 16.36 6.67
N ALA A 119 13.78 16.26 6.94
CA ALA A 119 13.06 16.93 8.02
C ALA A 119 13.23 16.20 9.37
N TRP A 120 14.46 16.19 9.92
CA TRP A 120 14.79 15.60 11.24
C TRP A 120 14.16 16.32 12.46
N GLY A 121 12.98 16.91 12.30
CA GLY A 121 12.29 17.61 13.37
C GLY A 121 10.84 18.01 13.08
N GLU A 122 10.26 17.63 11.93
CA GLU A 122 8.85 17.87 11.65
C GLU A 122 8.09 16.55 11.69
N GLU A 123 7.13 16.45 12.61
CA GLU A 123 6.19 15.34 12.64
C GLU A 123 5.29 15.43 11.39
N ARG A 124 5.21 14.34 10.64
CA ARG A 124 4.40 14.23 9.42
C ARG A 124 3.31 13.20 9.65
N HIS A 125 2.13 13.51 9.12
CA HIS A 125 0.98 12.64 9.25
C HIS A 125 0.41 12.29 7.88
N ALA A 126 0.36 11.00 7.58
CA ALA A 126 -0.36 10.48 6.46
C ALA A 126 -1.86 10.54 6.80
N ARG A 127 -2.66 11.07 5.87
CA ARG A 127 -4.11 10.99 6.02
C ARG A 127 -4.53 9.52 5.98
N VAL A 128 -5.14 9.06 7.06
CA VAL A 128 -5.77 7.74 7.12
C VAL A 128 -7.08 7.77 6.33
N PRO A 129 -7.24 6.94 5.28
CA PRO A 129 -8.49 6.86 4.53
C PRO A 129 -9.58 6.22 5.38
N GLU A 130 -10.77 6.81 5.36
CA GLU A 130 -11.98 6.17 5.89
C GLU A 130 -12.74 5.46 4.76
N ILE A 131 -13.66 4.56 5.10
CA ILE A 131 -14.48 3.84 4.09
C ILE A 131 -15.17 4.82 3.13
N ARG A 132 -15.65 5.96 3.64
CA ARG A 132 -16.31 7.01 2.82
C ARG A 132 -15.38 7.73 1.85
N ASP A 133 -14.07 7.63 2.04
CA ASP A 133 -13.06 8.23 1.17
C ASP A 133 -12.68 7.29 0.01
N LEU A 134 -13.09 6.01 0.10
CA LEU A 134 -12.75 5.02 -0.90
C LEU A 134 -13.61 5.20 -2.15
N PRO A 135 -13.03 4.98 -3.35
CA PRO A 135 -13.81 5.01 -4.58
C PRO A 135 -14.97 4.02 -4.57
N GLU A 136 -16.10 4.39 -5.18
CA GLU A 136 -17.31 3.55 -5.23
C GLU A 136 -17.05 2.15 -5.77
N TRP A 137 -16.17 2.02 -6.78
CA TRP A 137 -15.81 0.72 -7.37
C TRP A 137 -15.21 -0.27 -6.35
N LEU A 138 -14.61 0.26 -5.29
CA LEU A 138 -14.00 -0.54 -4.24
C LEU A 138 -14.99 -0.84 -3.11
N ILE A 139 -15.97 0.04 -2.88
CA ILE A 139 -17.04 -0.15 -1.89
C ILE A 139 -18.11 -1.12 -2.40
N ALA A 140 -18.46 -1.04 -3.68
CA ALA A 140 -19.54 -1.80 -4.29
C ALA A 140 -19.18 -3.27 -4.60
N GLY A 141 -17.88 -3.61 -4.61
CA GLY A 141 -17.40 -4.97 -4.86
C GLY A 141 -17.54 -5.46 -6.31
N ASP A 142 -17.58 -4.55 -7.29
CA ASP A 142 -17.69 -4.86 -8.74
C ASP A 142 -16.39 -5.38 -9.37
#